data_AF-A0A8T6UF95-F1
#
_entry.id   AF-A0A8T6UF95-F1
#
_cell.length_a   1.000
_cell.length_b   1.000
_cell.length_c   1.000
_cell.angle_alpha   90.00
_cell.angle_beta   90.00
_cell.angle_gamma   90.00
#
_symmetry.space_group_name_H-M   'P 1'
#
loop_
_entity.id
_entity.type
_entity.pdbx_description
1 polymer ?
#
loop_
_entity_poly.entity_id
_entity_poly.type
_entity_poly.pdbx_seq_one_letter_code
_entity_poly.pdbx_strand_id
1 'polypeptide(L)'
;LEGAQVLASHGPAHGFLDRSLFGGMRVGSKAVRRAIEVARPRVVLSGHIHEARGIVEYDWEDGRVVAKDKEYLEMAGTGRTLFFNP
;
A
#
# COMPACT_ATOMS: atom_id res chain seq x y z
N LEU A 1 2.11 -16.23 5.56
CA LEU A 1 3.17 -15.26 5.94
C LEU A 1 2.84 -14.75 7.33
N GLU A 2 2.91 -15.59 8.36
CA GLU A 2 2.80 -15.10 9.73
C GLU A 2 4.13 -14.43 10.11
N GLY A 3 4.05 -13.21 10.65
CA GLY A 3 5.24 -12.44 11.06
C GLY A 3 5.91 -11.60 9.98
N ALA A 4 5.41 -11.56 8.74
CA ALA A 4 6.00 -10.70 7.70
C ALA A 4 5.85 -9.22 8.06
N GLN A 5 6.95 -8.56 8.42
CA GLN A 5 6.94 -7.13 8.70
C GLN A 5 6.94 -6.30 7.40
N VAL A 6 7.53 -6.84 6.33
CA VAL A 6 7.69 -6.14 5.04
C VAL A 6 7.31 -7.06 3.89
N LEU A 7 6.51 -6.54 2.95
CA LEU A 7 6.24 -7.15 1.66
C LEU A 7 6.74 -6.20 0.56
N ALA A 8 7.47 -6.72 -0.42
CA ALA A 8 7.91 -5.94 -1.57
C ALA A 8 7.36 -6.57 -2.86
N SER A 9 6.92 -5.72 -3.79
CA SER A 9 6.40 -6.13 -5.09
C SER A 9 6.82 -5.14 -6.17
N HIS A 10 6.90 -5.57 -7.43
CA HIS A 10 7.29 -4.66 -8.51
C HIS A 10 6.26 -3.54 -8.71
N GLY A 11 4.99 -3.91 -8.89
CA GLY A 11 3.87 -2.97 -9.02
C GLY A 11 3.00 -2.91 -7.76
N PRO A 12 2.22 -1.84 -7.58
CA PRO A 12 1.46 -1.61 -6.37
C PRO A 12 0.26 -2.55 -6.24
N ALA A 13 -0.25 -2.67 -5.02
CA ALA A 13 -1.48 -3.39 -4.74
C ALA A 13 -2.68 -2.64 -5.31
N HIS A 14 -3.64 -3.36 -5.89
CA HIS A 14 -4.85 -2.73 -6.39
C HIS A 14 -5.56 -1.91 -5.30
N GLY A 15 -5.81 -0.63 -5.57
CA GLY A 15 -6.42 0.33 -4.66
C GLY A 15 -5.46 1.12 -3.75
N PHE A 16 -4.16 0.85 -3.79
CA PHE A 16 -3.14 1.55 -3.01
C PHE A 16 -2.06 2.06 -3.94
N LEU A 17 -1.95 3.39 -4.08
CA LEU A 17 -0.88 4.03 -4.87
C LEU A 17 -0.78 3.47 -6.31
N ASP A 18 -1.94 3.20 -6.93
CA ASP A 18 -2.01 2.43 -8.18
C ASP A 18 -2.76 3.13 -9.33
N ARG A 19 -2.90 4.46 -9.25
CA ARG A 19 -3.65 5.24 -10.23
C ARG A 19 -2.75 5.70 -11.38
N SER A 20 -3.17 5.40 -12.61
CA SER A 20 -2.57 5.99 -13.82
C SER A 20 -3.11 7.40 -14.07
N LEU A 21 -2.25 8.33 -14.53
CA LEU A 21 -2.67 9.67 -14.97
C LEU A 21 -3.58 9.60 -16.21
N PHE A 22 -3.36 8.62 -17.09
CA PHE A 22 -4.15 8.44 -18.30
C PHE A 22 -5.41 7.64 -17.97
N GLY A 23 -6.51 8.36 -17.74
CA GLY A 23 -7.84 7.79 -17.48
C GLY A 23 -8.16 7.51 -16.00
N GLY A 24 -7.25 7.80 -15.06
CA GLY A 24 -7.49 7.68 -13.61
C GLY A 24 -7.74 6.25 -13.12
N MET A 25 -7.47 5.26 -13.97
CA MET A 25 -7.73 3.85 -13.70
C MET A 25 -6.79 3.30 -12.63
N ARG A 26 -7.31 2.37 -11.83
CA ARG A 26 -6.54 1.57 -10.89
C ARG A 26 -5.95 0.39 -11.63
N VAL A 27 -4.62 0.36 -11.75
CA VAL A 27 -3.90 -0.67 -12.51
C VAL A 27 -3.00 -1.53 -11.63
N GLY A 28 -3.17 -1.45 -10.31
CA GLY A 28 -2.45 -2.28 -9.35
C GLY A 28 -2.88 -3.75 -9.39
N SER A 29 -2.05 -4.62 -8.81
CA SER A 29 -2.28 -6.06 -8.81
C SER A 29 -3.30 -6.49 -7.74
N LYS A 30 -4.35 -7.20 -8.18
CA LYS A 30 -5.32 -7.83 -7.28
C LYS A 30 -4.72 -9.03 -6.51
N ALA A 31 -3.74 -9.72 -7.10
CA ALA A 31 -3.06 -10.84 -6.45
C ALA A 31 -2.18 -10.33 -5.28
N VAL A 32 -1.44 -9.25 -5.51
CA VAL A 32 -0.66 -8.58 -4.45
C VAL A 32 -1.58 -8.07 -3.35
N ARG A 33 -2.71 -7.44 -3.70
CA ARG A 33 -3.74 -7.03 -2.73
C ARG A 33 -4.21 -8.20 -1.85
N ARG A 34 -4.53 -9.35 -2.44
CA ARG A 34 -4.96 -10.54 -1.70
C ARG A 34 -3.86 -11.07 -0.76
N ALA A 35 -2.61 -11.09 -1.21
CA ALA A 35 -1.48 -11.51 -0.37
C ALA A 35 -1.33 -10.61 0.86
N ILE A 36 -1.49 -9.30 0.69
CA ILE A 36 -1.43 -8.31 1.77
C ILE A 36 -2.60 -8.47 2.75
N GLU A 37 -3.83 -8.71 2.25
CA GLU A 37 -5.00 -8.94 3.10
C GLU A 37 -4.86 -10.18 3.99
N VAL A 38 -4.16 -11.21 3.50
CA VAL A 38 -3.88 -12.44 4.28
C VAL A 38 -2.71 -12.23 5.25
N ALA A 39 -1.64 -11.59 4.80
CA ALA A 39 -0.39 -11.47 5.58
C ALA A 39 -0.35 -10.30 6.56
N ARG A 40 -1.15 -9.25 6.32
CA ARG A 40 -1.19 -7.99 7.09
C ARG A 40 0.21 -7.44 7.43
N PRO A 41 1.10 -7.24 6.43
CA PRO A 41 2.45 -6.76 6.68
C PRO A 41 2.45 -5.34 7.23
N ARG A 42 3.46 -4.96 8.03
CA ARG A 42 3.58 -3.58 8.54
C ARG A 42 3.92 -2.59 7.43
N VAL A 43 4.70 -3.03 6.44
CA VAL A 43 5.14 -2.21 5.32
C VAL A 43 4.96 -2.96 4.00
N VAL A 44 4.48 -2.26 2.98
CA VAL A 44 4.37 -2.72 1.59
C VAL A 44 5.15 -1.75 0.71
N LEU A 45 6.20 -2.25 0.05
CA LEU A 45 7.01 -1.50 -0.90
C LEU A 45 6.60 -1.88 -2.33
N SER A 46 6.39 -0.89 -3.17
CA SER A 46 6.06 -1.07 -4.59
C SER A 46 6.71 0.02 -5.45
N GLY A 47 6.71 -0.17 -6.77
CA GLY A 47 7.16 0.81 -7.77
C GLY A 47 6.24 0.80 -8.98
N HIS A 48 6.81 0.91 -10.19
CA HIS A 48 6.14 0.72 -11.49
C HIS A 48 5.15 1.81 -11.92
N ILE A 49 4.46 2.49 -11.00
CA ILE A 49 3.48 3.54 -11.30
C ILE A 49 3.97 4.86 -10.71
N HIS A 50 4.83 5.55 -11.44
CA HIS A 50 5.48 6.78 -10.96
C HIS A 50 4.47 7.92 -10.76
N GLU A 51 3.33 7.85 -11.45
CA GLU A 51 2.19 8.76 -11.35
C GLU A 51 1.51 8.74 -9.97
N ALA A 52 1.65 7.65 -9.23
CA ALA A 52 0.98 7.42 -7.96
C ALA A 52 1.98 7.31 -6.80
N ARG A 53 3.08 8.06 -6.86
CA ARG A 53 4.06 8.19 -5.79
C ARG A 53 3.43 8.66 -4.48
N GLY A 54 3.88 8.11 -3.36
CA GLY A 54 3.57 8.58 -2.02
C GLY A 54 3.56 7.48 -0.96
N ILE A 55 3.03 7.82 0.20
CA ILE A 55 2.89 6.94 1.36
C ILE A 55 1.44 6.95 1.84
N VAL A 56 0.88 5.78 2.10
CA VAL A 56 -0.47 5.61 2.64
C VAL A 56 -0.42 4.72 3.87
N GLU A 57 -1.03 5.16 4.96
CA GLU A 57 -1.29 4.32 6.13
C GLU A 57 -2.73 3.82 6.08
N TYR A 58 -2.90 2.50 6.15
CA TYR A 58 -4.20 1.85 6.16
C TYR A 58 -4.45 1.14 7.48
N ASP A 59 -5.62 1.41 8.03
CA ASP A 59 -6.16 0.72 9.19
C ASP A 59 -7.06 -0.41 8.74
N TRP A 60 -6.69 -1.61 9.15
CA TRP A 60 -7.34 -2.85 8.78
C TRP A 60 -8.54 -3.21 9.64
N GLU A 61 -8.61 -2.65 10.85
CA GLU A 61 -9.72 -2.85 11.78
C GLU A 61 -10.89 -1.95 11.38
N ASP A 62 -10.58 -0.67 11.15
CA ASP A 62 -11.56 0.33 10.69
C ASP A 62 -11.82 0.28 9.18
N GLY A 63 -10.98 -0.44 8.42
CA GLY A 63 -11.12 -0.58 6.96
C GLY A 63 -10.89 0.72 6.17
N ARG A 64 -10.10 1.67 6.70
CA ARG A 64 -9.94 3.03 6.14
C ARG A 64 -8.47 3.45 5.99
N VAL A 65 -8.25 4.39 5.07
CA VAL A 65 -6.99 5.15 5.04
C VAL A 65 -7.01 6.14 6.20
N VAL A 66 -5.99 6.09 7.06
CA VAL A 66 -5.87 6.97 8.23
C VAL A 66 -4.91 8.13 8.01
N ALA A 67 -3.91 7.94 7.16
CA ALA A 67 -3.01 9.00 6.74
C ALA A 67 -2.54 8.79 5.30
N LYS A 68 -2.26 9.90 4.62
CA LYS A 68 -1.66 9.91 3.29
C LYS A 68 -0.79 11.15 3.17
N ASP A 69 0.51 10.93 2.97
CA ASP A 69 1.46 12.00 2.65
C ASP A 69 2.31 11.60 1.43
N LYS A 70 2.89 12.59 0.74
CA LYS A 70 3.80 12.38 -0.39
C LYS A 70 5.25 12.19 0.04
N GLU A 71 5.66 12.56 1.27
CA GLU A 71 7.06 12.48 1.72
C GLU A 71 7.30 11.53 2.91
N TYR A 72 6.51 11.56 4.00
CA TYR A 72 6.75 10.71 5.17
C TYR A 72 5.51 10.46 6.04
N LEU A 73 5.47 9.34 6.78
CA LEU A 73 4.44 9.04 7.79
C LEU A 73 5.05 8.32 9.00
N GLU A 74 4.60 8.66 10.21
CA GLU A 74 4.88 7.91 11.43
C GLU A 74 3.78 6.88 11.66
N MET A 75 4.12 5.59 11.70
CA MET A 75 3.13 4.53 11.88
C MET A 75 2.79 4.37 13.37
N ALA A 76 1.55 4.67 13.75
CA ALA A 76 1.08 4.56 15.13
C ALA A 76 0.28 3.27 15.35
N GLY A 77 0.64 2.50 16.38
CA GLY A 77 -0.13 1.33 16.83
C GLY A 77 0.14 0.03 16.07
N THR A 78 -0.56 -1.04 16.47
CA THR A 78 -0.59 -2.37 15.85
C THR A 78 -1.77 -2.46 14.86
N GLY A 79 -1.76 -3.40 13.90
CA GLY A 79 -2.90 -3.56 12.96
C GLY A 79 -2.91 -2.60 11.77
N ARG A 80 -1.81 -1.85 11.55
CA ARG A 80 -1.66 -0.92 10.42
C ARG A 80 -0.63 -1.38 9.41
N THR A 81 -0.84 -0.97 8.16
CA THR A 81 0.10 -1.16 7.05
C THR A 81 0.42 0.17 6.39
N LEU A 82 1.71 0.46 6.26
CA LEU A 82 2.21 1.52 5.38
C LEU A 82 2.43 0.97 3.97
N PHE A 83 1.89 1.66 2.98
CA PHE A 83 2.14 1.44 1.56
C PHE A 83 3.05 2.54 1.06
N PHE A 84 4.12 2.16 0.36
CA PHE A 84 5.08 3.07 -0.25
C PHE A 84 5.22 2.79 -1.74
N ASN A 85 5.20 3.85 -2.53
CA ASN A 85 5.49 3.85 -3.95
C ASN A 85 6.38 5.08 -4.24
N PRO A 86 7.65 4.91 -4.66
CA PRO A 86 8.58 6.00 -4.94
C PRO A 86 8.30 6.72 -6.25
#